data_AF-A0A1E4HK83-F1
#
_entry.id   AF-A0A1E4HK83-F1
#
_cell.length_a   1.000
_cell.length_b   1.000
_cell.length_c   1.000
_cell.angle_alpha   90.00
_cell.angle_beta   90.00
_cell.angle_gamma   90.00
#
_symmetry.space_group_name_H-M   'P 1'
#
loop_
_entity.id
_entity.type
_entity.pdbx_description
1 polymer ?
#
loop_
_entity_poly.entity_id
_entity_poly.type
_entity_poly.pdbx_seq_one_letter_code
_entity_poly.pdbx_strand_id
1 'polypeptide(L)'
;MRRGSSLAAAEEASTIDIRPATTAAPTAPGPWMALGWIVLYFALQAAGSSVLVVLLAIATGHLHDWHGVADFTVRIRETLQQPGMQALLVMLTLGLAAATILWLVWRRSPRLWSLAQPPGFGFVRPSRLGFLALAVVIGLLAPVLGGWLTHWLAQGHPVTQNIQQLGENTPLGWRIPLMLMVASLGPLVEELLFRGVLLSSLQPRWGRFGAAVLSSAVFATAHLPGLNWQVFALPALWLLAMALAWLRLRSGSIWPGVMAHAANNALATAAWFLAAHAG
;
A
#
# COMPACT_ATOMS: atom_id res chain seq x y z
N MET A 1 80.20 27.16 35.72
CA MET A 1 79.30 26.79 36.84
C MET A 1 77.88 27.22 36.50
N ARG A 2 76.90 26.30 36.68
CA ARG A 2 75.40 26.44 36.63
C ARG A 2 74.79 26.81 35.27
N ARG A 3 74.15 25.92 34.48
CA ARG A 3 72.88 25.14 34.63
C ARG A 3 71.63 25.98 34.95
N GLY A 4 70.65 25.96 34.03
CA GLY A 4 69.22 26.09 34.34
C GLY A 4 68.38 26.91 33.35
N SER A 5 67.71 26.23 32.41
CA SER A 5 66.33 26.52 31.92
C SER A 5 66.05 25.82 30.58
N SER A 6 66.13 24.49 30.61
CA SER A 6 65.24 23.66 29.80
C SER A 6 63.85 23.74 30.46
N LEU A 7 62.78 23.56 29.68
CA LEU A 7 61.35 23.52 30.07
C LEU A 7 60.57 24.83 29.89
N ALA A 8 60.42 25.31 28.65
CA ALA A 8 59.33 26.21 28.27
C ALA A 8 58.91 26.06 26.79
N ALA A 9 59.08 24.87 26.20
CA ALA A 9 58.79 24.63 24.77
C ALA A 9 58.18 23.24 24.52
N ALA A 10 57.28 22.80 25.38
CA ALA A 10 56.58 21.53 25.21
C ALA A 10 55.17 21.58 25.80
N GLU A 11 54.31 22.45 25.28
CA GLU A 11 52.86 22.33 25.52
C GLU A 11 52.04 23.01 24.40
N GLU A 12 52.38 22.74 23.14
CA GLU A 12 51.39 22.85 22.07
C GLU A 12 50.56 21.57 22.10
N ALA A 13 49.55 21.58 22.97
CA ALA A 13 48.53 20.56 23.01
C ALA A 13 47.85 20.50 21.63
N SER A 14 48.12 19.41 20.91
CA SER A 14 47.35 18.96 19.75
C SER A 14 45.90 18.80 20.18
N THR A 15 45.10 19.86 20.02
CA THR A 15 43.65 19.79 20.12
C THR A 15 43.19 19.03 18.89
N ILE A 16 43.02 17.71 19.04
CA ILE A 16 42.28 16.90 18.09
C ILE A 16 40.89 17.53 17.98
N ASP A 17 40.61 18.22 16.86
CA ASP A 17 39.28 18.71 16.49
C ASP A 17 38.40 17.48 16.24
N ILE A 18 37.87 16.89 17.30
CA ILE A 18 36.85 15.84 17.22
C ILE A 18 35.54 16.54 16.82
N ARG A 19 35.43 16.93 15.55
CA ARG A 19 34.12 17.22 14.97
C ARG A 19 33.30 15.94 15.11
N PRO A 20 32.14 15.95 15.78
CA PRO A 20 31.28 14.78 15.82
C PRO A 20 31.02 14.38 14.37
N ALA A 21 31.31 13.12 14.02
CA ALA A 21 31.04 12.59 12.69
C ALA A 21 29.58 12.89 12.37
N THR A 22 29.34 13.83 11.45
CA THR A 22 28.00 14.19 11.03
C THR A 22 27.39 12.94 10.43
N THR A 23 26.51 12.27 11.17
CA THR A 23 25.78 11.11 10.67
C THR A 23 25.05 11.57 9.41
N ALA A 24 25.45 11.06 8.25
CA ALA A 24 24.84 11.44 6.97
C ALA A 24 23.31 11.34 7.09
N ALA A 25 22.62 12.38 6.63
CA ALA A 25 21.17 12.41 6.67
C ALA A 25 20.60 11.16 5.98
N PRO A 26 19.61 10.48 6.57
CA PRO A 26 19.07 9.25 5.99
C PRO A 26 18.43 9.55 4.62
N THR A 27 18.86 8.84 3.59
CA THR A 27 18.40 9.03 2.21
C THR A 27 17.22 8.12 1.89
N ALA A 28 16.23 8.63 1.15
CA ALA A 28 15.13 7.81 0.65
C ALA A 28 15.65 6.77 -0.36
N PRO A 29 14.97 5.61 -0.47
CA PRO A 29 15.18 4.72 -1.61
C PRO A 29 14.96 5.48 -2.93
N GLY A 30 15.72 5.13 -3.97
CA GLY A 30 15.50 5.68 -5.31
C GLY A 30 14.12 5.29 -5.89
N PRO A 31 13.61 6.01 -6.90
CA PRO A 31 12.29 5.78 -7.48
C PRO A 31 12.12 4.36 -8.03
N TRP A 32 13.17 3.78 -8.61
CA TRP A 32 13.15 2.39 -9.10
C TRP A 32 12.99 1.37 -7.97
N MET A 33 13.63 1.60 -6.82
CA MET A 33 13.46 0.74 -5.65
C MET A 33 12.05 0.89 -5.07
N ALA A 34 11.51 2.12 -5.04
CA ALA A 34 10.14 2.36 -4.60
C ALA A 34 9.11 1.65 -5.50
N LEU A 35 9.27 1.74 -6.82
CA LEU A 35 8.46 0.97 -7.78
C LEU A 35 8.65 -0.53 -7.59
N GLY A 36 9.88 -0.99 -7.33
CA GLY A 36 10.18 -2.39 -7.02
C GLY A 36 9.40 -2.92 -5.82
N TRP A 37 9.22 -2.12 -4.76
CA TRP A 37 8.37 -2.50 -3.62
C TRP A 37 6.89 -2.63 -3.98
N ILE A 38 6.38 -1.73 -4.83
CA ILE A 38 5.00 -1.78 -5.32
C ILE A 38 4.79 -3.02 -6.19
N VAL A 39 5.70 -3.26 -7.13
CA VAL A 39 5.66 -4.46 -7.98
C VAL A 39 5.73 -5.72 -7.13
N LEU A 40 6.62 -5.77 -6.14
CA LEU A 40 6.73 -6.92 -5.23
C LEU A 40 5.42 -7.14 -4.45
N TYR A 41 4.78 -6.08 -3.95
CA TYR A 41 3.51 -6.19 -3.21
C TYR A 41 2.40 -6.82 -4.06
N PHE A 42 2.20 -6.37 -5.29
CA PHE A 42 1.20 -6.94 -6.19
C PHE A 42 1.61 -8.33 -6.70
N ALA A 43 2.91 -8.55 -6.95
CA ALA A 43 3.42 -9.86 -7.35
C ALA A 43 3.24 -10.91 -6.24
N LEU A 44 3.44 -10.56 -4.97
CA LEU A 44 3.21 -11.46 -3.83
C LEU A 44 1.73 -11.87 -3.72
N GLN A 45 0.80 -10.96 -4.00
CA GLN A 45 -0.63 -11.27 -4.01
C GLN A 45 -1.00 -12.22 -5.17
N ALA A 46 -0.47 -11.95 -6.36
CA ALA A 46 -0.69 -12.81 -7.54
C ALA A 46 -0.05 -14.20 -7.36
N ALA A 47 1.21 -14.26 -6.94
CA ALA A 47 1.97 -15.51 -6.78
C ALA A 47 1.51 -16.31 -5.56
N GLY A 48 1.17 -15.65 -4.46
CA GLY A 48 0.69 -16.32 -3.24
C GLY A 48 -0.58 -17.14 -3.49
N SER A 49 -1.47 -16.65 -4.36
CA SER A 49 -2.66 -17.38 -4.78
C SER A 49 -2.27 -18.68 -5.50
N SER A 50 -1.33 -18.62 -6.45
CA SER A 50 -0.86 -19.78 -7.20
C SER A 50 -0.12 -20.80 -6.35
N VAL A 51 0.71 -20.35 -5.40
CA VAL A 51 1.46 -21.24 -4.49
C VAL A 51 0.51 -22.01 -3.58
N LEU A 52 -0.51 -21.34 -3.02
CA LEU A 52 -1.47 -21.97 -2.12
C LEU A 52 -2.28 -23.07 -2.82
N VAL A 53 -2.61 -22.88 -4.10
CA VAL A 53 -3.24 -23.90 -4.95
C VAL A 53 -2.36 -25.14 -5.10
N VAL A 54 -1.07 -24.94 -5.37
CA VAL A 54 -0.10 -26.04 -5.52
C VAL A 54 0.12 -26.77 -4.19
N LEU A 55 0.19 -26.05 -3.07
CA LEU A 55 0.32 -26.67 -1.75
C LEU A 55 -0.89 -27.53 -1.40
N LEU A 56 -2.10 -27.09 -1.74
CA LEU A 56 -3.31 -27.88 -1.55
C LEU A 56 -3.31 -29.14 -2.44
N ALA A 57 -2.76 -29.05 -3.65
CA ALA A 57 -2.56 -30.20 -4.54
C ALA A 57 -1.65 -31.27 -3.93
N ILE A 58 -0.52 -30.84 -3.37
CA ILE A 58 0.44 -31.72 -2.73
C ILE A 58 -0.19 -32.35 -1.47
N ALA A 59 -0.80 -31.53 -0.61
CA ALA A 59 -1.36 -31.96 0.67
C ALA A 59 -2.50 -32.98 0.53
N THR A 60 -3.25 -32.93 -0.58
CA THR A 60 -4.36 -33.86 -0.84
C THR A 60 -3.92 -35.13 -1.55
N GLY A 61 -2.64 -35.31 -1.87
CA GLY A 61 -2.09 -36.57 -2.40
C GLY A 61 -2.46 -36.91 -3.85
N HIS A 62 -3.02 -35.96 -4.60
CA HIS A 62 -3.53 -36.19 -5.97
C HIS A 62 -2.44 -36.14 -7.07
N LEU A 63 -1.16 -36.10 -6.71
CA LEU A 63 -0.03 -36.03 -7.66
C LEU A 63 0.56 -37.40 -8.05
N HIS A 64 -0.10 -38.52 -7.72
CA HIS A 64 0.46 -39.86 -7.92
C HIS A 64 0.22 -40.49 -9.30
N ASP A 65 -0.81 -40.10 -10.06
CA ASP A 65 -1.08 -40.63 -11.41
C ASP A 65 -1.78 -39.61 -12.34
N TRP A 66 -1.76 -39.84 -13.66
CA TRP A 66 -2.29 -38.89 -14.65
C TRP A 66 -3.81 -38.67 -14.54
N HIS A 67 -4.57 -39.71 -14.18
CA HIS A 67 -6.01 -39.59 -13.98
C HIS A 67 -6.34 -38.80 -12.70
N GLY A 68 -5.60 -39.02 -11.61
CA GLY A 68 -5.69 -38.24 -10.38
C GLY A 68 -5.32 -36.77 -10.61
N VAL A 69 -4.35 -36.48 -11.46
CA VAL A 69 -4.00 -35.10 -11.85
C VAL A 69 -5.16 -34.42 -12.60
N ALA A 70 -5.77 -35.09 -13.59
CA ALA A 70 -6.89 -34.52 -14.35
C ALA A 70 -8.09 -34.24 -13.44
N ASP A 71 -8.51 -35.22 -12.63
CA ASP A 71 -9.60 -35.06 -11.67
C ASP A 71 -9.32 -33.98 -10.63
N PHE A 72 -8.08 -33.91 -10.15
CA PHE A 72 -7.65 -32.87 -9.23
C PHE A 72 -7.75 -31.48 -9.86
N THR A 73 -7.31 -31.32 -11.11
CA THR A 73 -7.39 -30.02 -11.80
C THR A 73 -8.82 -29.52 -11.97
N VAL A 74 -9.79 -30.43 -12.12
CA VAL A 74 -11.21 -30.07 -12.16
C VAL A 74 -11.71 -29.69 -10.76
N ARG A 75 -11.50 -30.53 -9.75
CA ARG A 75 -11.96 -30.28 -8.37
C ARG A 75 -11.34 -29.04 -7.75
N ILE A 76 -10.05 -28.81 -7.98
CA ILE A 76 -9.35 -27.63 -7.51
C ILE A 76 -9.91 -26.39 -8.20
N ARG A 77 -10.16 -26.44 -9.53
CA ARG A 77 -10.77 -25.31 -10.26
C ARG A 77 -12.15 -24.99 -9.70
N GLU A 78 -13.01 -25.99 -9.51
CA GLU A 78 -14.34 -25.80 -8.92
C GLU A 78 -14.25 -25.18 -7.52
N THR A 79 -13.36 -25.70 -6.68
CA THR A 79 -13.14 -25.17 -5.32
C THR A 79 -12.63 -23.72 -5.35
N LEU A 80 -11.69 -23.40 -6.24
CA LEU A 80 -11.14 -22.05 -6.39
C LEU A 80 -12.11 -21.05 -7.03
N GLN A 81 -13.15 -21.55 -7.71
CA GLN A 81 -14.23 -20.72 -8.24
C GLN A 81 -15.32 -20.45 -7.20
N GLN A 82 -15.33 -21.16 -6.06
CA GLN A 82 -16.27 -20.85 -4.98
C GLN A 82 -15.96 -19.46 -4.40
N PRO A 83 -16.96 -18.56 -4.28
CA PRO A 83 -16.72 -17.19 -3.80
C PRO A 83 -16.09 -17.13 -2.40
N GLY A 84 -16.46 -18.03 -1.49
CA GLY A 84 -15.86 -18.11 -0.16
C GLY A 84 -14.37 -18.48 -0.20
N MET A 85 -13.97 -19.39 -1.10
CA MET A 85 -12.57 -19.73 -1.29
C MET A 85 -11.79 -18.55 -1.88
N GLN A 86 -12.34 -17.87 -2.89
CA GLN A 86 -11.70 -16.67 -3.46
C GLN A 86 -11.50 -15.58 -2.41
N ALA A 87 -12.49 -15.32 -1.57
CA ALA A 87 -12.38 -14.37 -0.47
C ALA A 87 -11.25 -14.77 0.49
N LEU A 88 -11.19 -16.05 0.89
CA LEU A 88 -10.13 -16.57 1.74
C LEU A 88 -8.75 -16.40 1.12
N LEU A 89 -8.59 -16.74 -0.16
CA LEU A 89 -7.31 -16.58 -0.88
C LEU A 89 -6.87 -15.11 -0.92
N VAL A 90 -7.79 -14.18 -1.23
CA VAL A 90 -7.51 -12.75 -1.21
C VAL A 90 -7.07 -12.30 0.17
N MET A 91 -7.78 -12.71 1.23
CA MET A 91 -7.42 -12.37 2.61
C MET A 91 -6.03 -12.89 3.01
N LEU A 92 -5.74 -14.16 2.73
CA LEU A 92 -4.45 -14.77 3.07
C LEU A 92 -3.29 -14.13 2.31
N THR A 93 -3.47 -13.90 1.01
CA THR A 93 -2.42 -13.33 0.16
C THR A 93 -2.19 -11.86 0.43
N LEU A 94 -3.25 -11.08 0.67
CA LEU A 94 -3.15 -9.69 1.14
C LEU A 94 -2.43 -9.63 2.49
N GLY A 95 -2.83 -10.47 3.45
CA GLY A 95 -2.20 -10.53 4.77
C GLY A 95 -0.72 -10.86 4.71
N LEU A 96 -0.35 -11.88 3.95
CA LEU A 96 1.04 -12.30 3.78
C LEU A 96 1.88 -11.25 3.05
N ALA A 97 1.36 -10.69 1.96
CA ALA A 97 2.03 -9.64 1.19
C ALA A 97 2.23 -8.38 2.06
N ALA A 98 1.19 -7.96 2.78
CA ALA A 98 1.22 -6.85 3.72
C ALA A 98 2.30 -7.04 4.80
N ALA A 99 2.27 -8.18 5.51
CA ALA A 99 3.23 -8.48 6.56
C ALA A 99 4.67 -8.49 6.02
N THR A 100 4.88 -9.10 4.85
CA THR A 100 6.19 -9.19 4.20
C THR A 100 6.71 -7.81 3.80
N ILE A 101 5.87 -6.97 3.18
CA ILE A 101 6.25 -5.61 2.79
C ILE A 101 6.54 -4.74 4.01
N LEU A 102 5.67 -4.74 5.02
CA LEU A 102 5.86 -3.97 6.25
C LEU A 102 7.17 -4.37 6.93
N TRP A 103 7.43 -5.67 7.06
CA TRP A 103 8.66 -6.19 7.66
C TRP A 103 9.91 -5.84 6.84
N LEU A 104 9.90 -6.05 5.52
CA LEU A 104 11.05 -5.78 4.66
C LEU A 104 11.39 -4.29 4.60
N VAL A 105 10.38 -3.43 4.45
CA VAL A 105 10.56 -1.96 4.40
C VAL A 105 11.03 -1.44 5.77
N TRP A 106 10.52 -1.99 6.87
CA TRP A 106 10.99 -1.68 8.21
C TRP A 106 12.45 -2.08 8.41
N ARG A 107 12.81 -3.31 8.04
CA ARG A 107 14.17 -3.83 8.18
C ARG A 107 15.18 -3.07 7.31
N ARG A 108 14.79 -2.64 6.12
CA ARG A 108 15.66 -1.94 5.16
C ARG A 108 15.83 -0.45 5.48
N SER A 109 14.83 0.20 6.07
CA SER A 109 14.84 1.65 6.24
C SER A 109 14.23 2.11 7.56
N PRO A 110 14.64 1.55 8.73
CA PRO A 110 13.94 1.76 10.00
C PRO A 110 13.91 3.23 10.42
N ARG A 111 14.99 3.98 10.14
CA ARG A 111 15.11 5.41 10.47
C ARG A 111 14.14 6.30 9.70
N LEU A 112 13.66 5.88 8.52
CA LEU A 112 12.77 6.69 7.70
C LEU A 112 11.32 6.65 8.20
N TRP A 113 10.92 5.61 8.96
CA TRP A 113 9.53 5.43 9.38
C TRP A 113 9.02 6.60 10.21
N SER A 114 9.79 7.04 11.20
CA SER A 114 9.42 8.09 12.14
C SER A 114 9.68 9.52 11.65
N LEU A 115 10.14 9.69 10.41
CA LEU A 115 10.38 11.03 9.85
C LEU A 115 9.12 11.55 9.15
N ALA A 116 8.67 12.74 9.56
CA ALA A 116 7.44 13.35 9.06
C ALA A 116 7.57 13.84 7.60
N GLN A 117 8.67 14.51 7.29
CA GLN A 117 8.89 15.08 5.96
C GLN A 117 9.71 14.11 5.10
N PRO A 118 9.38 13.99 3.79
CA PRO A 118 10.23 13.29 2.83
C PRO A 118 11.71 13.74 2.97
N PRO A 119 12.66 12.80 3.07
CA PRO A 119 12.59 11.38 2.69
C PRO A 119 11.87 10.41 3.65
N GLY A 120 11.33 10.90 4.77
CA GLY A 120 10.60 10.10 5.74
C GLY A 120 9.27 9.51 5.27
N PHE A 121 8.91 8.34 5.81
CA PHE A 121 7.69 7.63 5.45
C PHE A 121 6.45 8.14 6.18
N GLY A 122 6.59 8.96 7.24
CA GLY A 122 5.46 9.66 7.85
C GLY A 122 4.63 8.83 8.83
N PHE A 123 5.19 7.80 9.48
CA PHE A 123 4.57 7.12 10.63
C PHE A 123 4.72 7.98 11.90
N VAL A 124 4.10 9.16 11.85
CA VAL A 124 4.10 10.15 12.93
C VAL A 124 2.68 10.66 13.13
N ARG A 125 2.42 11.30 14.27
CA ARG A 125 1.16 12.03 14.45
C ARG A 125 1.06 13.15 13.41
N PRO A 126 -0.14 13.40 12.83
CA PRO A 126 -0.31 14.51 11.89
C PRO A 126 -0.04 15.84 12.59
N SER A 127 0.46 16.82 11.84
CA SER A 127 0.77 18.17 12.36
C SER A 127 -0.43 18.84 13.03
N ARG A 128 -1.65 18.52 12.61
CA ARG A 128 -2.92 18.92 13.23
C ARG A 128 -3.91 17.77 13.19
N LEU A 129 -4.59 17.51 14.30
CA LEU A 129 -5.60 16.43 14.38
C LEU A 129 -6.81 16.68 13.47
N GLY A 130 -7.11 17.93 13.11
CA GLY A 130 -8.16 18.26 12.15
C GLY A 130 -7.99 17.61 10.78
N PHE A 131 -6.77 17.20 10.40
CA PHE A 131 -6.55 16.41 9.19
C PHE A 131 -7.20 15.03 9.24
N LEU A 132 -7.41 14.44 10.42
CA LEU A 132 -8.11 13.15 10.56
C LEU A 132 -9.61 13.31 10.28
N ALA A 133 -10.22 14.37 10.82
CA ALA A 133 -11.63 14.67 10.53
C ALA A 133 -11.84 14.99 9.04
N LEU A 134 -10.95 15.81 8.47
CA LEU A 134 -10.96 16.11 7.03
C LEU A 134 -10.74 14.84 6.19
N ALA A 135 -9.86 13.94 6.61
CA ALA A 135 -9.62 12.67 5.94
C ALA A 135 -10.89 11.81 5.87
N VAL A 136 -11.65 11.70 6.96
CA VAL A 136 -12.94 10.98 6.95
C VAL A 136 -13.91 11.62 5.96
N VAL A 137 -14.04 12.95 5.95
CA VAL A 137 -14.91 13.65 5.00
C VAL A 137 -14.48 13.39 3.56
N ILE A 138 -13.19 13.53 3.25
CA ILE A 138 -12.65 13.23 1.92
C ILE A 138 -12.93 11.77 1.54
N GLY A 139 -12.67 10.83 2.45
CA GLY A 139 -12.88 9.41 2.23
C GLY A 139 -14.34 9.04 1.96
N LEU A 140 -15.30 9.69 2.64
CA LEU A 140 -16.72 9.45 2.40
C LEU A 140 -17.23 10.12 1.11
N LEU A 141 -16.69 11.28 0.73
CA LEU A 141 -17.08 11.97 -0.50
C LEU A 141 -16.46 11.34 -1.75
N ALA A 142 -15.24 10.81 -1.65
CA ALA A 142 -14.49 10.26 -2.77
C ALA A 142 -15.23 9.18 -3.58
N PRO A 143 -15.83 8.13 -2.98
CA PRO A 143 -16.52 7.10 -3.76
C PRO A 143 -17.84 7.60 -4.36
N VAL A 144 -18.50 8.59 -3.73
CA VAL A 144 -19.72 9.23 -4.28
C VAL A 144 -19.39 10.04 -5.53
N LEU A 145 -18.43 10.96 -5.42
CA LEU A 145 -18.01 11.81 -6.53
C LEU A 145 -17.31 11.00 -7.62
N GLY A 146 -16.46 10.05 -7.22
CA GLY A 146 -15.75 9.15 -8.11
C GLY A 146 -16.69 8.20 -8.87
N GLY A 147 -17.71 7.67 -8.19
CA GLY A 147 -18.75 6.85 -8.82
C GLY A 147 -19.55 7.65 -9.85
N TRP A 148 -19.97 8.87 -9.51
CA TRP A 148 -20.64 9.77 -10.45
C TRP A 148 -19.77 10.08 -11.68
N LEU A 149 -18.51 10.46 -11.48
CA LEU A 149 -17.57 10.76 -12.55
C LEU A 149 -17.34 9.54 -13.45
N THR A 150 -17.15 8.37 -12.85
CA THR A 150 -16.93 7.11 -13.56
C THR A 150 -18.15 6.74 -14.39
N HIS A 151 -19.36 6.86 -13.83
CA HIS A 151 -20.60 6.59 -14.55
C HIS A 151 -20.78 7.55 -15.74
N TRP A 152 -20.52 8.84 -15.53
CA TRP A 152 -20.54 9.83 -16.61
C TRP A 152 -19.52 9.49 -17.71
N LEU A 153 -18.28 9.12 -17.37
CA LEU A 153 -17.28 8.73 -18.36
C LEU A 153 -17.61 7.41 -19.07
N ALA A 154 -18.26 6.48 -18.38
CA ALA A 154 -18.63 5.18 -18.92
C ALA A 154 -19.78 5.25 -19.93
N GLN A 155 -20.54 6.35 -19.99
CA GLN A 155 -21.61 6.57 -20.99
C GLN A 155 -22.59 5.39 -21.11
N GLY A 156 -22.93 4.77 -19.96
CA GLY A 156 -23.83 3.61 -19.90
C GLY A 156 -23.17 2.24 -20.02
N HIS A 157 -21.85 2.15 -20.27
CA HIS A 157 -21.13 0.88 -20.18
C HIS A 157 -21.09 0.36 -18.73
N PRO A 158 -21.26 -0.96 -18.51
CA PRO A 158 -21.16 -1.54 -17.19
C PRO A 158 -19.74 -1.36 -16.66
N VAL A 159 -19.61 -0.76 -15.46
CA VAL A 159 -18.33 -0.62 -14.77
C VAL A 159 -18.28 -1.63 -13.66
N THR A 160 -17.30 -2.54 -13.73
CA THR A 160 -17.18 -3.66 -12.80
C THR A 160 -15.83 -3.65 -12.13
N GLN A 161 -15.80 -3.86 -10.82
CA GLN A 161 -14.56 -4.03 -10.06
C GLN A 161 -14.50 -5.46 -9.53
N ASN A 162 -13.35 -6.12 -9.67
CA ASN A 162 -13.20 -7.53 -9.25
C ASN A 162 -13.48 -7.71 -7.76
N ILE A 163 -13.02 -6.76 -6.94
CA ILE A 163 -13.28 -6.80 -5.50
C ILE A 163 -14.76 -6.60 -5.17
N GLN A 164 -15.48 -5.81 -5.97
CA GLN A 164 -16.92 -5.61 -5.81
C GLN A 164 -17.69 -6.88 -6.14
N GLN A 165 -17.42 -7.48 -7.31
CA GLN A 165 -18.03 -8.75 -7.70
C GLN A 165 -17.71 -9.87 -6.71
N LEU A 166 -16.47 -9.94 -6.23
CA LEU A 166 -16.10 -10.90 -5.20
C LEU A 166 -16.91 -10.68 -3.92
N GLY A 167 -16.98 -9.44 -3.43
CA GLY A 167 -17.75 -9.10 -2.24
C GLY A 167 -19.22 -9.46 -2.35
N GLU A 168 -19.89 -9.07 -3.43
CA GLU A 168 -21.32 -9.34 -3.69
C GLU A 168 -21.63 -10.84 -3.79
N ASN A 169 -20.70 -11.65 -4.29
CA ASN A 169 -20.90 -13.11 -4.41
C ASN A 169 -20.43 -13.90 -3.18
N THR A 170 -19.70 -13.26 -2.26
CA THR A 170 -19.13 -13.94 -1.07
C THR A 170 -20.18 -14.15 0.02
N PRO A 171 -20.28 -15.34 0.63
CA PRO A 171 -21.18 -15.59 1.77
C PRO A 171 -20.92 -14.63 2.95
N LEU A 172 -21.97 -14.29 3.70
CA LEU A 172 -21.90 -13.26 4.75
C LEU A 172 -20.76 -13.48 5.77
N GLY A 173 -20.54 -14.73 6.19
CA GLY A 173 -19.47 -15.09 7.14
C GLY A 173 -18.05 -14.75 6.67
N TRP A 174 -17.82 -14.74 5.35
CA TRP A 174 -16.54 -14.36 4.74
C TRP A 174 -16.52 -12.89 4.29
N ARG A 175 -17.69 -12.29 4.06
CA ARG A 175 -17.82 -10.92 3.54
C ARG A 175 -17.37 -9.87 4.55
N ILE A 176 -17.73 -10.02 5.84
CA ILE A 176 -17.32 -9.10 6.90
C ILE A 176 -15.79 -9.07 7.10
N PRO A 177 -15.10 -10.21 7.30
CA PRO A 177 -13.64 -10.18 7.46
C PRO A 177 -12.93 -9.66 6.19
N LEU A 178 -13.45 -9.98 4.99
CA LEU A 178 -12.93 -9.43 3.74
C LEU A 178 -13.06 -7.90 3.69
N MET A 179 -14.23 -7.36 4.02
CA MET A 179 -14.49 -5.92 4.12
C MET A 179 -13.49 -5.27 5.09
N LEU A 180 -13.30 -5.84 6.29
CA LEU A 180 -12.37 -5.31 7.28
C LEU A 180 -10.94 -5.27 6.75
N MET A 181 -10.47 -6.31 6.06
CA MET A 181 -9.13 -6.31 5.45
C MET A 181 -8.98 -5.26 4.35
N VAL A 182 -9.96 -5.16 3.46
CA VAL A 182 -9.98 -4.18 2.34
C VAL A 182 -10.08 -2.74 2.86
N ALA A 183 -10.76 -2.50 3.98
CA ALA A 183 -10.92 -1.18 4.58
C ALA A 183 -9.81 -0.83 5.59
N SER A 184 -8.90 -1.74 5.95
CA SER A 184 -7.84 -1.46 6.94
C SER A 184 -6.44 -1.79 6.43
N LEU A 185 -6.11 -3.08 6.28
CA LEU A 185 -4.76 -3.54 5.98
C LEU A 185 -4.30 -3.12 4.58
N GLY A 186 -5.20 -3.20 3.58
CA GLY A 186 -4.92 -2.72 2.22
C GLY A 186 -4.51 -1.24 2.21
N PRO A 187 -5.38 -0.32 2.69
CA PRO A 187 -5.06 1.10 2.83
C PRO A 187 -3.77 1.38 3.57
N LEU A 188 -3.49 0.66 4.67
CA LEU A 188 -2.27 0.87 5.45
C LEU A 188 -1.00 0.61 4.62
N VAL A 189 -0.94 -0.52 3.92
CA VAL A 189 0.24 -0.91 3.14
C VAL A 189 0.37 -0.07 1.88
N GLU A 190 -0.75 0.25 1.23
CA GLU A 190 -0.74 1.10 0.06
C GLU A 190 -0.31 2.52 0.39
N GLU A 191 -0.81 3.11 1.46
CA GLU A 191 -0.35 4.44 1.89
C GLU A 191 1.14 4.44 2.27
N LEU A 192 1.64 3.38 2.89
CA LEU A 192 3.09 3.21 3.07
C LEU A 192 3.82 3.22 1.72
N LEU A 193 3.44 2.35 0.78
CA LEU A 193 4.15 2.18 -0.48
C LEU A 193 4.09 3.43 -1.36
N PHE A 194 2.91 4.03 -1.50
CA PHE A 194 2.70 5.15 -2.42
C PHE A 194 3.05 6.50 -1.77
N ARG A 195 2.67 6.75 -0.50
CA ARG A 195 2.83 8.07 0.16
C ARG A 195 4.04 8.10 1.07
N GLY A 196 4.35 6.97 1.70
CA GLY A 196 5.57 6.80 2.49
C GLY A 196 6.80 6.68 1.58
N VAL A 197 6.84 5.67 0.71
CA VAL A 197 8.05 5.29 -0.05
C VAL A 197 8.14 6.02 -1.39
N LEU A 198 7.17 5.81 -2.30
CA LEU A 198 7.24 6.34 -3.67
C LEU A 198 7.22 7.87 -3.70
N LEU A 199 6.23 8.52 -3.10
CA LEU A 199 6.17 9.98 -3.03
C LEU A 199 7.45 10.58 -2.43
N SER A 200 8.00 9.98 -1.37
CA SER A 200 9.25 10.44 -0.76
C SER A 200 10.48 10.25 -1.65
N SER A 201 10.49 9.21 -2.50
CA SER A 201 11.57 8.98 -3.49
C SER A 201 11.51 9.96 -4.67
N LEU A 202 10.30 10.41 -5.03
CA LEU A 202 10.06 11.30 -6.16
C LEU A 202 10.29 12.77 -5.79
N GLN A 203 9.92 13.19 -4.57
CA GLN A 203 9.95 14.59 -4.16
C GLN A 203 11.31 15.29 -4.34
N PRO A 204 12.47 14.67 -4.05
CA PRO A 204 13.76 15.31 -4.26
C PRO A 204 14.06 15.69 -5.71
N ARG A 205 13.47 14.98 -6.69
CA ARG A 205 13.72 15.20 -8.13
C ARG A 205 12.66 16.04 -8.80
N TRP A 206 11.39 15.86 -8.43
CA TRP A 206 10.24 16.47 -9.13
C TRP A 206 9.46 17.47 -8.26
N GLY A 207 9.96 17.77 -7.06
CA GLY A 207 9.27 18.64 -6.11
C GLY A 207 7.97 18.05 -5.58
N ARG A 208 7.25 18.81 -4.75
CA ARG A 208 6.01 18.34 -4.10
C ARG A 208 4.90 18.03 -5.10
N PHE A 209 4.68 18.92 -6.06
CA PHE A 209 3.60 18.77 -7.04
C PHE A 209 3.88 17.61 -8.01
N GLY A 210 5.08 17.56 -8.61
CA GLY A 210 5.45 16.48 -9.52
C GLY A 210 5.45 15.12 -8.85
N ALA A 211 5.94 15.02 -7.60
CA ALA A 211 5.87 13.77 -6.84
C ALA A 211 4.45 13.33 -6.53
N ALA A 212 3.55 14.26 -6.18
CA ALA A 212 2.15 13.95 -5.97
C ALA A 212 1.52 13.40 -7.26
N VAL A 213 1.67 14.11 -8.38
CA VAL A 213 1.07 13.75 -9.68
C VAL A 213 1.55 12.38 -10.14
N LEU A 214 2.87 12.16 -10.13
CA LEU A 214 3.48 10.91 -10.58
C LEU A 214 3.13 9.74 -9.66
N SER A 215 3.23 9.89 -8.34
CA SER A 215 2.84 8.80 -7.41
C SER A 215 1.36 8.45 -7.53
N SER A 216 0.50 9.44 -7.76
CA SER A 216 -0.95 9.22 -7.92
C SER A 216 -1.28 8.57 -9.26
N ALA A 217 -0.56 8.90 -10.33
CA ALA A 217 -0.68 8.23 -11.61
C ALA A 217 -0.28 6.75 -11.51
N VAL A 218 0.85 6.46 -10.85
CA VAL A 218 1.28 5.07 -10.58
C VAL A 218 0.26 4.32 -9.71
N PHE A 219 -0.33 4.98 -8.71
CA PHE A 219 -1.41 4.39 -7.90
C PHE A 219 -2.60 4.00 -8.78
N ALA A 220 -3.12 4.92 -9.58
CA ALA A 220 -4.29 4.65 -10.41
C ALA A 220 -4.03 3.53 -11.43
N THR A 221 -2.87 3.54 -12.11
CA THR A 221 -2.54 2.53 -13.12
C THR A 221 -2.26 1.16 -12.51
N ALA A 222 -1.69 1.08 -11.30
CA ALA A 222 -1.47 -0.18 -10.59
C ALA A 222 -2.79 -0.93 -10.30
N HIS A 223 -3.93 -0.22 -10.27
CA HIS A 223 -5.26 -0.79 -10.02
C HIS A 223 -6.01 -1.23 -11.29
N LEU A 224 -5.50 -0.95 -12.49
CA LEU A 224 -6.15 -1.35 -13.75
C LEU A 224 -6.50 -2.84 -13.84
N PRO A 225 -5.63 -3.78 -13.43
CA PRO A 225 -5.98 -5.20 -13.48
C PRO A 225 -7.23 -5.55 -12.65
N GLY A 226 -7.43 -4.87 -11.51
CA GLY A 226 -8.62 -5.05 -10.66
C GLY A 226 -9.90 -4.40 -11.20
N LEU A 227 -9.75 -3.48 -12.16
CA LEU A 227 -10.84 -2.82 -12.88
C LEU A 227 -11.18 -3.53 -14.20
N ASN A 228 -10.69 -4.75 -14.44
CA ASN A 228 -10.79 -5.42 -15.74
C ASN A 228 -10.29 -4.55 -16.90
N TRP A 229 -9.24 -3.77 -16.65
CA TRP A 229 -8.63 -2.83 -17.59
C TRP A 229 -9.57 -1.73 -18.10
N GLN A 230 -10.70 -1.49 -17.41
CA GLN A 230 -11.63 -0.42 -17.74
C GLN A 230 -11.07 0.94 -17.31
N VAL A 231 -10.71 1.77 -18.30
CA VAL A 231 -10.06 3.06 -18.06
C VAL A 231 -11.01 4.14 -17.51
N PHE A 232 -12.33 3.94 -17.57
CA PHE A 232 -13.33 4.93 -17.14
C PHE A 232 -13.21 5.30 -15.65
N ALA A 233 -12.76 4.36 -14.81
CA ALA A 233 -12.58 4.56 -13.37
C ALA A 233 -11.20 5.15 -13.01
N LEU A 234 -10.25 5.22 -13.96
CA LEU A 234 -8.90 5.74 -13.70
C LEU A 234 -8.92 7.19 -13.19
N PRO A 235 -9.70 8.12 -13.77
CA PRO A 235 -9.72 9.51 -13.28
C PRO A 235 -10.18 9.60 -11.82
N ALA A 236 -11.18 8.81 -11.41
CA ALA A 236 -11.65 8.78 -10.03
C ALA A 236 -10.56 8.28 -9.07
N LEU A 237 -9.87 7.18 -9.42
CA LEU A 237 -8.75 6.66 -8.64
C LEU A 237 -7.58 7.64 -8.56
N TRP A 238 -7.28 8.32 -9.65
CA TRP A 238 -6.21 9.32 -9.70
C TRP A 238 -6.53 10.52 -8.81
N LEU A 239 -7.78 11.01 -8.82
CA LEU A 239 -8.22 12.11 -7.95
C LEU A 239 -8.21 11.73 -6.47
N LEU A 240 -8.68 10.52 -6.11
CA LEU A 240 -8.52 10.00 -4.76
C LEU A 240 -7.04 9.98 -4.38
N ALA A 241 -6.20 9.41 -5.25
CA ALA A 241 -4.78 9.30 -5.00
C ALA A 241 -4.08 10.65 -4.80
N MET A 242 -4.51 11.66 -5.55
CA MET A 242 -4.06 13.05 -5.41
C MET A 242 -4.45 13.65 -4.06
N ALA A 243 -5.68 13.42 -3.60
CA ALA A 243 -6.14 13.87 -2.29
C ALA A 243 -5.34 13.21 -1.15
N LEU A 244 -5.02 11.92 -1.27
CA LEU A 244 -4.18 11.20 -0.31
C LEU A 244 -2.74 11.74 -0.30
N ALA A 245 -2.17 12.02 -1.47
CA ALA A 245 -0.84 12.65 -1.58
C ALA A 245 -0.84 14.06 -0.96
N TRP A 246 -1.91 14.83 -1.16
CA TRP A 246 -2.06 16.16 -0.54
C TRP A 246 -2.15 16.05 0.99
N LEU A 247 -2.95 15.13 1.53
CA LEU A 247 -3.04 14.86 2.97
C LEU A 247 -1.66 14.50 3.54
N ARG A 248 -0.90 13.64 2.86
CA ARG A 248 0.47 13.26 3.24
C ARG A 248 1.41 14.47 3.31
N LEU A 249 1.41 15.30 2.27
CA LEU A 249 2.31 16.45 2.14
C LEU A 249 1.98 17.58 3.12
N ARG A 250 0.69 17.76 3.46
CA ARG A 250 0.24 18.84 4.36
C ARG A 250 0.33 18.45 5.83
N SER A 251 0.02 17.20 6.16
CA SER A 251 0.02 16.73 7.55
C SER A 251 1.38 16.22 8.02
N GLY A 252 2.28 15.85 7.10
CA GLY A 252 3.54 15.16 7.43
C GLY A 252 3.34 13.71 7.88
N SER A 253 2.12 13.18 7.80
CA SER A 253 1.74 11.86 8.30
C SER A 253 1.02 11.06 7.22
N ILE A 254 1.19 9.73 7.21
CA ILE A 254 0.37 8.85 6.38
C ILE A 254 -1.00 8.57 6.99
N TRP A 255 -1.18 8.75 8.30
CA TRP A 255 -2.42 8.36 9.00
C TRP A 255 -3.68 9.06 8.47
N PRO A 256 -3.66 10.36 8.11
CA PRO A 256 -4.80 10.97 7.43
C PRO A 256 -5.10 10.30 6.07
N GLY A 257 -4.07 9.94 5.29
CA GLY A 257 -4.24 9.18 4.06
C GLY A 257 -4.86 7.80 4.32
N VAL A 258 -4.33 7.07 5.30
CA VAL A 258 -4.85 5.73 5.70
C VAL A 258 -6.31 5.83 6.09
N MET A 259 -6.68 6.85 6.89
CA MET A 259 -8.06 7.05 7.33
C MET A 259 -9.01 7.40 6.18
N ALA A 260 -8.60 8.30 5.28
CA ALA A 260 -9.41 8.67 4.12
C ALA A 260 -9.61 7.47 3.18
N HIS A 261 -8.55 6.71 2.93
CA HIS A 261 -8.60 5.53 2.08
C HIS A 261 -9.43 4.40 2.73
N ALA A 262 -9.29 4.19 4.04
CA ALA A 262 -10.13 3.27 4.81
C ALA A 262 -11.61 3.64 4.74
N ALA A 263 -11.96 4.91 4.93
CA ALA A 263 -13.34 5.39 4.83
C ALA A 263 -13.91 5.25 3.40
N ASN A 264 -13.11 5.55 2.38
CA ASN A 264 -13.47 5.30 0.98
C ASN A 264 -13.80 3.83 0.74
N ASN A 265 -12.92 2.93 1.18
CA ASN A 265 -13.11 1.49 1.00
C ASN A 265 -14.29 0.97 1.81
N ALA A 266 -14.46 1.41 3.07
CA ALA A 266 -15.59 1.01 3.90
C ALA A 266 -16.94 1.41 3.27
N LEU A 267 -17.05 2.63 2.73
CA LEU A 267 -18.27 3.08 2.07
C LEU A 267 -18.50 2.36 0.74
N ALA A 268 -17.46 2.19 -0.08
CA ALA A 268 -17.57 1.45 -1.35
C ALA A 268 -17.99 -0.01 -1.14
N THR A 269 -17.46 -0.66 -0.11
CA THR A 269 -17.78 -2.06 0.24
C THR A 269 -19.11 -2.23 0.97
N ALA A 270 -19.70 -1.16 1.51
CA ALA A 270 -21.04 -1.22 2.10
C ALA A 270 -22.10 -1.69 1.08
N ALA A 271 -21.91 -1.37 -0.20
CA ALA A 271 -22.79 -1.81 -1.29
C ALA A 271 -22.90 -3.34 -1.40
N TRP A 272 -21.87 -4.10 -0.97
CA TRP A 272 -21.88 -5.57 -1.00
C TRP A 272 -22.99 -6.18 -0.15
N PHE A 273 -23.45 -5.45 0.87
CA PHE A 273 -24.51 -5.90 1.78
C PHE A 273 -25.91 -5.45 1.33
N LEU A 274 -25.99 -4.45 0.45
CA LEU A 274 -27.26 -3.96 -0.10
C LEU A 274 -27.77 -4.88 -1.21
N ALA A 275 -26.87 -5.42 -2.04
CA ALA A 275 -27.23 -6.34 -3.13
C ALA A 275 -27.73 -7.72 -2.65
N ALA A 276 -27.32 -8.14 -1.45
CA ALA A 276 -27.58 -9.48 -0.93
C ALA A 276 -28.98 -9.70 -0.33
N HIS A 277 -29.86 -8.69 -0.39
CA HIS A 277 -31.25 -8.79 0.07
C HIS A 277 -32.27 -8.84 -1.08
N ALA A 278 -31.80 -8.94 -2.32
CA ALA A 278 -32.64 -8.97 -3.52
C ALA A 278 -32.86 -10.40 -4.09
N GLY A 279 -32.50 -11.45 -3.35
CA GLY A 279 -32.66 -12.86 -3.76
C GLY A 279 -33.31 -13.69 -2.67
#